data_AF-A0A8T6SHF8-F1
#
_entry.id   AF-A0A8T6SHF8-F1
#
_cell.length_a   1.000
_cell.length_b   1.000
_cell.length_c   1.000
_cell.angle_alpha   90.00
_cell.angle_beta   90.00
_cell.angle_gamma   90.00
#
_symmetry.space_group_name_H-M   'P 1'
#
loop_
_entity.id
_entity.type
_entity.pdbx_description
1 polymer ?
#
loop_
_entity_poly.entity_id
_entity_poly.type
_entity_poly.pdbx_seq_one_letter_code
_entity_poly.pdbx_strand_id
1 'polypeptide(L)'
;MVKFGKLFVREKLVKALKSFGVLRFRVSHSSLMVASLLFLILLLAFLIRLLPMRWGTYLSEFDPYFQYRQAKHMVENGFSSWTYWQDPMSWYPEGRDAARTSYPGLPFTAASLYLVSNALGLPITLLELCIAFPAIMGALTCLVMYFLGKDYGGKMVGLFSALFLALNASYIGRTSWGFFDDETVGIFALLLFMFFFL
;
A
#
# COMPACT_ATOMS: atom_id res chain seq x y z
N MET A 1 -8.24 21.55 -54.51
CA MET A 1 -6.92 20.99 -54.13
C MET A 1 -6.84 20.80 -52.59
N VAL A 2 -7.67 19.94 -51.96
CA VAL A 2 -7.61 19.67 -50.50
C VAL A 2 -8.19 18.28 -50.18
N LYS A 3 -7.46 17.19 -50.46
CA LYS A 3 -7.85 15.83 -49.99
C LYS A 3 -6.69 14.95 -49.50
N PHE A 4 -5.44 15.34 -49.70
CA PHE A 4 -4.27 14.51 -49.36
C PHE A 4 -3.90 14.48 -47.87
N GLY A 5 -4.12 15.57 -47.11
CA GLY A 5 -3.73 15.63 -45.70
C GLY A 5 -4.52 14.70 -44.76
N LYS A 6 -5.81 14.44 -45.04
CA LYS A 6 -6.65 13.54 -44.21
C LYS A 6 -6.29 12.06 -44.38
N LEU A 7 -5.75 11.66 -45.54
CA LEU A 7 -5.33 10.27 -45.77
C LEU A 7 -4.10 9.91 -44.93
N PHE A 8 -3.12 10.83 -44.87
CA PHE A 8 -1.85 10.61 -44.18
C PHE A 8 -2.01 10.46 -42.65
N VAL A 9 -2.97 11.20 -42.07
CA VAL A 9 -3.31 11.09 -40.64
C VAL A 9 -3.97 9.74 -40.33
N ARG A 10 -4.87 9.26 -41.20
CA ARG A 10 -5.50 7.94 -41.06
C ARG A 10 -4.48 6.81 -41.17
N GLU A 11 -3.55 6.88 -42.12
CA GLU A 11 -2.50 5.86 -42.25
C GLU A 11 -1.54 5.83 -41.06
N LYS A 12 -1.15 7.00 -40.52
CA LYS A 12 -0.38 7.07 -39.27
C LYS A 12 -1.13 6.50 -38.07
N LEU A 13 -2.42 6.79 -37.94
CA LEU A 13 -3.27 6.23 -36.87
C LEU A 13 -3.43 4.72 -37.01
N VAL A 14 -3.63 4.21 -38.22
CA VAL A 14 -3.74 2.76 -38.47
C VAL A 14 -2.40 2.07 -38.23
N LYS A 15 -1.26 2.68 -38.59
CA LYS A 15 0.07 2.17 -38.25
C LYS A 15 0.34 2.20 -36.74
N ALA A 16 -0.07 3.26 -36.04
CA ALA A 16 0.05 3.35 -34.58
C ALA A 16 -0.83 2.29 -33.89
N LEU A 17 -2.09 2.13 -34.30
CA LEU A 17 -2.98 1.08 -33.80
C LEU A 17 -2.45 -0.34 -34.11
N LYS A 18 -1.89 -0.56 -35.30
CA LYS A 18 -1.20 -1.82 -35.63
C LYS A 18 0.07 -2.02 -34.80
N SER A 19 0.83 -0.96 -34.50
CA SER A 19 2.00 -1.00 -33.61
C SER A 19 1.61 -1.36 -32.17
N PHE A 20 0.46 -0.88 -31.69
CA PHE A 20 -0.13 -1.35 -30.44
C PHE A 20 -0.61 -2.81 -30.54
N GLY A 21 -1.08 -3.25 -31.71
CA GLY A 21 -1.37 -4.66 -31.99
C GLY A 21 -0.13 -5.58 -32.03
N VAL A 22 1.07 -5.02 -32.26
CA VAL A 22 2.36 -5.74 -32.20
C VAL A 22 2.81 -5.98 -30.74
N LEU A 23 2.30 -5.20 -29.78
CA LEU A 23 2.35 -5.50 -28.34
C LEU A 23 1.31 -6.59 -27.97
N ARG A 24 1.16 -7.62 -28.79
CA ARG A 24 0.47 -8.85 -28.41
C ARG A 24 1.32 -9.53 -27.34
N PHE A 25 1.08 -9.18 -26.08
CA PHE A 25 1.52 -9.97 -24.94
C PHE A 25 1.06 -11.41 -25.19
N ARG A 26 1.99 -12.30 -25.54
CA ARG A 26 1.73 -13.74 -25.60
C ARG A 26 1.63 -14.25 -24.16
N VAL A 27 0.57 -13.87 -23.46
CA VAL A 27 0.31 -14.38 -22.12
C VAL A 27 -0.19 -15.80 -22.26
N SER A 28 0.51 -16.75 -21.64
CA SER A 28 0.04 -18.13 -21.58
C SER A 28 -1.26 -18.19 -20.77
N HIS A 29 -2.20 -19.04 -21.18
CA HIS A 29 -3.46 -19.26 -20.45
C HIS A 29 -3.23 -19.53 -18.96
N SER A 30 -2.20 -20.32 -18.64
CA SER A 30 -1.76 -20.58 -17.25
C SER A 30 -1.37 -19.31 -16.49
N SER A 31 -0.66 -18.38 -17.13
CA SER A 31 -0.25 -17.13 -16.46
C SER A 31 -1.42 -16.16 -16.30
N LEU A 32 -2.37 -16.15 -17.24
CA LEU A 32 -3.63 -15.41 -17.07
C LEU A 32 -4.43 -15.95 -15.89
N MET A 33 -4.57 -17.27 -15.76
CA MET A 33 -5.27 -17.89 -14.63
C MET A 33 -4.62 -17.54 -13.28
N VAL A 34 -3.30 -17.61 -13.19
CA VAL A 34 -2.57 -17.27 -11.96
C VAL A 34 -2.72 -15.78 -11.63
N ALA A 35 -2.60 -14.90 -12.62
CA ALA A 35 -2.81 -13.47 -12.43
C ALA A 35 -4.24 -13.13 -11.99
N SER A 36 -5.26 -13.77 -12.58
CA SER A 36 -6.65 -13.56 -12.19
C SER A 36 -6.93 -14.07 -10.77
N LEU A 37 -6.40 -15.24 -10.39
CA LEU A 37 -6.55 -15.77 -9.04
C LEU A 37 -5.85 -14.89 -8.01
N LEU A 38 -4.63 -14.43 -8.31
CA LEU A 38 -3.91 -13.52 -7.45
C LEU A 38 -4.67 -12.19 -7.29
N PHE A 39 -5.19 -11.63 -8.38
CA PHE A 39 -6.02 -10.43 -8.32
C PHE A 39 -7.26 -10.62 -7.43
N LEU A 40 -7.96 -11.76 -7.55
CA LEU A 40 -9.10 -12.08 -6.70
C LEU A 40 -8.70 -12.20 -5.21
N ILE A 41 -7.54 -12.81 -4.92
CA ILE A 41 -7.01 -12.90 -3.54
C ILE A 41 -6.71 -11.51 -2.99
N LEU A 42 -6.07 -10.63 -3.77
CA LEU A 42 -5.75 -9.26 -3.33
C LEU A 42 -7.02 -8.42 -3.13
N LEU A 43 -7.99 -8.55 -4.04
CA LEU A 43 -9.28 -7.90 -3.91
C LEU A 43 -10.01 -8.38 -2.65
N LEU A 44 -10.04 -9.69 -2.41
CA LEU A 44 -10.61 -10.29 -1.20
C LEU A 44 -9.91 -9.78 0.07
N ALA A 45 -8.57 -9.77 0.08
CA ALA A 45 -7.77 -9.28 1.19
C ALA A 45 -8.09 -7.83 1.54
N PHE A 46 -8.26 -6.98 0.51
CA PHE A 46 -8.61 -5.58 0.67
C PHE A 46 -10.05 -5.40 1.17
N LEU A 47 -11.03 -6.03 0.51
CA LEU A 47 -12.46 -5.89 0.85
C LEU A 47 -12.78 -6.35 2.28
N ILE A 48 -12.18 -7.45 2.75
CA ILE A 48 -12.39 -7.93 4.13
C ILE A 48 -11.87 -6.89 5.14
N ARG A 49 -10.75 -6.24 4.85
CA ARG A 49 -10.17 -5.21 5.72
C ARG A 49 -10.96 -3.90 5.72
N LEU A 50 -11.78 -3.65 4.69
CA LEU A 50 -12.70 -2.52 4.63
C LEU A 50 -13.98 -2.71 5.44
N LEU A 51 -14.31 -3.91 5.91
CA LEU A 51 -15.54 -4.17 6.66
C LEU A 51 -15.78 -3.20 7.83
N PRO A 52 -14.75 -2.76 8.60
CA PRO A 52 -14.95 -1.79 9.68
C PRO A 52 -15.40 -0.40 9.26
N MET A 53 -15.30 -0.05 7.97
CA MET A 53 -15.79 1.22 7.43
C MET A 53 -17.28 1.46 7.74
N ARG A 54 -18.05 0.39 7.98
CA ARG A 54 -19.47 0.47 8.37
C ARG A 54 -19.74 1.22 9.66
N TRP A 55 -18.76 1.32 10.56
CA TRP A 55 -18.90 2.02 11.84
C TRP A 55 -18.43 3.47 11.77
N GLY A 56 -17.76 3.87 10.69
CA GLY A 56 -17.28 5.23 10.46
C GLY A 56 -15.85 5.29 9.95
N THR A 57 -15.39 6.52 9.71
CA THR A 57 -14.04 6.83 9.25
C THR A 57 -13.26 7.49 10.38
N TYR A 58 -12.65 6.68 11.22
CA TYR A 58 -11.81 7.11 12.33
C TYR A 58 -10.65 6.13 12.54
N LEU A 59 -9.63 6.57 13.26
CA LEU A 59 -8.54 5.69 13.70
C LEU A 59 -9.07 4.76 14.80
N SER A 60 -8.89 3.47 14.58
CA SER A 60 -9.31 2.42 15.53
C SER A 60 -8.34 2.36 16.70
N GLU A 61 -8.83 1.92 17.86
CA GLU A 61 -8.05 1.81 19.10
C GLU A 61 -7.40 3.14 19.55
N PHE A 62 -6.36 3.07 20.37
CA PHE A 62 -5.74 4.22 21.03
C PHE A 62 -4.36 4.55 20.46
N ASP A 63 -3.54 3.53 20.17
CA ASP A 63 -2.15 3.68 19.73
C ASP A 63 -2.01 4.40 18.36
N PRO A 64 -2.89 4.16 17.35
CA PRO A 64 -2.81 4.82 16.05
C PRO A 64 -2.85 6.35 16.08
N TYR A 65 -3.43 6.96 17.11
CA TYR A 65 -3.46 8.42 17.24
C TYR A 65 -2.07 9.01 17.47
N PHE A 66 -1.21 8.31 18.22
CA PHE A 66 0.17 8.74 18.40
C PHE A 66 0.94 8.63 17.08
N GLN A 67 0.77 7.53 16.35
CA GLN A 67 1.38 7.32 15.03
C GLN A 67 0.95 8.38 14.01
N TYR A 68 -0.35 8.71 13.97
CA TYR A 68 -0.87 9.79 13.13
C TYR A 68 -0.26 11.15 13.51
N ARG A 69 -0.11 11.44 14.80
CA ARG A 69 0.52 12.69 15.26
C ARG A 69 1.99 12.78 14.81
N GLN A 70 2.73 11.68 14.85
CA GLN A 70 4.09 11.61 14.31
C GLN A 70 4.11 11.92 12.81
N ALA A 71 3.24 11.27 12.03
CA ALA A 71 3.14 11.50 10.59
C ALA A 71 2.76 12.96 10.28
N LYS A 72 1.79 13.51 11.02
CA LYS A 72 1.38 14.91 10.90
C LYS A 72 2.53 15.87 11.18
N HIS A 73 3.29 15.63 12.26
CA HIS A 73 4.44 16.46 12.60
C HIS A 73 5.49 16.47 11.47
N MET A 74 5.78 15.32 10.85
CA MET A 74 6.71 15.22 9.73
C MET A 74 6.21 15.96 8.48
N VAL A 75 4.91 15.86 8.18
CA VAL A 75 4.32 16.56 7.02
C VAL A 75 4.37 18.08 7.21
N GLU A 76 4.12 18.57 8.43
CA GLU A 76 4.07 20.01 8.72
C GLU A 76 5.46 20.64 8.92
N ASN A 77 6.42 19.91 9.49
CA ASN A 77 7.72 20.46 9.90
C ASN A 77 8.92 19.86 9.14
N GLY A 78 8.68 18.87 8.27
CA GLY A 78 9.70 18.16 7.49
C GLY A 78 10.19 16.87 8.17
N PHE A 79 10.68 15.92 7.37
CA PHE A 79 11.10 14.60 7.89
C PHE A 79 12.23 14.66 8.91
N SER A 80 13.17 15.60 8.75
CA SER A 80 14.28 15.76 9.68
C SER A 80 13.82 16.25 11.05
N SER A 81 12.66 16.92 11.16
CA SER A 81 12.18 17.45 12.43
C SER A 81 11.90 16.37 13.47
N TRP A 82 11.53 15.17 12.99
CA TRP A 82 11.24 14.04 13.86
C TRP A 82 12.45 13.59 14.69
N THR A 83 13.69 13.71 14.16
CA THR A 83 14.89 13.20 14.84
C THR A 83 15.29 13.99 16.09
N TYR A 84 14.74 15.21 16.23
CA TYR A 84 14.92 16.06 17.40
C TYR A 84 13.57 16.50 17.99
N TRP A 85 12.49 15.78 17.68
CA TRP A 85 11.16 16.15 18.14
C TRP A 85 10.97 15.84 19.63
N GLN A 86 10.86 16.91 20.40
CA GLN A 86 10.35 16.89 21.77
C GLN A 86 8.87 17.24 21.74
N ASP A 87 8.03 16.31 22.17
CA ASP A 87 6.59 16.47 22.22
C ASP A 87 6.16 17.04 23.58
N PRO A 88 5.81 18.34 23.67
CA PRO A 88 5.44 18.97 24.93
C PRO A 88 4.02 18.57 25.39
N MET A 89 3.22 17.97 24.51
CA MET A 89 1.84 17.58 24.82
C MET A 89 1.74 16.22 25.49
N SER A 90 2.86 15.55 25.76
CA SER A 90 2.89 14.25 26.41
C SER A 90 3.90 14.29 27.56
N TRP A 91 3.57 13.65 28.68
CA TRP A 91 4.43 13.60 29.87
C TRP A 91 4.78 15.00 30.42
N TYR A 92 3.75 15.79 30.76
CA TYR A 92 3.96 17.11 31.34
C TYR A 92 4.60 17.02 32.75
N PRO A 93 5.56 17.90 33.11
CA PRO A 93 6.07 19.05 32.32
C PRO A 93 7.25 18.75 31.40
N GLU A 94 7.89 17.59 31.50
CA GLU A 94 9.17 17.31 30.84
C GLU A 94 9.06 17.15 29.32
N GLY A 95 7.91 16.72 28.82
CA GLY A 95 7.73 16.35 27.41
C GLY A 95 8.18 14.92 27.12
N ARG A 96 7.94 14.46 25.88
CA ARG A 96 8.42 13.17 25.39
C ARG A 96 9.43 13.35 24.27
N ASP A 97 10.60 12.73 24.44
CA ASP A 97 11.56 12.54 23.35
C ASP A 97 11.05 11.46 22.38
N ALA A 98 10.37 11.86 21.31
CA ALA A 98 9.80 10.91 20.36
C ALA A 98 10.89 10.14 19.60
N ALA A 99 11.98 10.81 19.23
CA ALA A 99 13.08 10.21 18.47
C ALA A 99 13.76 9.06 19.22
N ARG A 100 13.91 9.19 20.55
CA ARG A 100 14.52 8.14 21.39
C ARG A 100 13.55 7.05 21.83
N THR A 101 12.25 7.31 21.81
CA THR A 101 11.24 6.43 22.42
C THR A 101 10.25 5.85 21.41
N SER A 102 10.46 6.04 20.11
CA SER A 102 9.54 5.58 19.05
C SER A 102 10.29 5.22 17.78
N TYR A 103 9.68 4.37 16.95
CA TYR A 103 10.22 4.00 15.65
C TYR A 103 9.60 4.86 14.55
N PRO A 104 10.38 5.33 13.57
CA PRO A 104 9.89 6.23 12.53
C PRO A 104 9.20 5.50 11.36
N GLY A 105 9.30 4.17 11.27
CA GLY A 105 8.97 3.42 10.05
C GLY A 105 7.56 3.68 9.51
N LEU A 106 6.55 3.46 10.34
CA LEU A 106 5.16 3.70 9.97
C LEU A 106 4.89 5.19 9.62
N PRO A 107 5.16 6.16 10.50
CA PRO A 107 4.86 7.56 10.20
C PRO A 107 5.64 8.10 8.99
N PHE A 108 6.89 7.68 8.77
CA PHE A 108 7.66 8.05 7.57
C PHE A 108 7.01 7.53 6.29
N THR A 109 6.59 6.25 6.28
CA THR A 109 5.96 5.67 5.08
C THR A 109 4.64 6.36 4.76
N ALA A 110 3.79 6.61 5.76
CA ALA A 110 2.53 7.32 5.58
C ALA A 110 2.73 8.77 5.13
N ALA A 111 3.64 9.52 5.75
CA ALA A 111 3.96 10.90 5.35
C ALA A 111 4.50 10.96 3.90
N SER A 112 5.36 10.01 3.52
CA SER A 112 5.89 9.92 2.15
C SER A 112 4.79 9.65 1.14
N LEU A 113 3.91 8.68 1.42
CA LEU A 113 2.76 8.38 0.56
C LEU A 113 1.78 9.56 0.46
N TYR A 114 1.59 10.30 1.54
CA TYR A 114 0.76 11.50 1.54
C TYR A 114 1.34 12.59 0.63
N LEU A 115 2.63 12.87 0.74
CA LEU A 115 3.29 13.86 -0.12
C LEU A 115 3.25 13.47 -1.60
N VAL A 116 3.44 12.18 -1.91
CA VAL A 116 3.29 11.67 -3.28
C VAL A 116 1.83 11.84 -3.76
N SER A 117 0.86 11.48 -2.93
CA SER A 117 -0.57 11.62 -3.27
C SER A 117 -0.97 13.07 -3.51
N ASN A 118 -0.47 13.98 -2.67
CA ASN A 118 -0.69 15.41 -2.81
C ASN A 118 0.00 15.97 -4.07
N ALA A 119 1.22 15.51 -4.39
CA ALA A 119 1.92 15.87 -5.62
C ALA A 119 1.19 15.38 -6.90
N LEU A 120 0.45 14.26 -6.80
CA LEU A 120 -0.43 13.77 -7.87
C LEU A 120 -1.77 14.52 -7.93
N GLY A 121 -2.04 15.45 -7.03
CA GLY A 121 -3.27 16.25 -6.99
C GLY A 121 -4.50 15.49 -6.46
N LEU A 122 -4.29 14.42 -5.67
CA LEU A 122 -5.40 13.69 -5.05
C LEU A 122 -5.97 14.50 -3.88
N PRO A 123 -7.30 14.76 -3.83
CA PRO A 123 -7.93 15.53 -2.76
C PRO A 123 -8.20 14.65 -1.54
N ILE A 124 -7.14 14.11 -0.93
CA ILE A 124 -7.22 13.28 0.28
C ILE A 124 -6.52 13.97 1.44
N THR A 125 -7.11 13.89 2.63
CA THR A 125 -6.46 14.37 3.85
C THR A 125 -5.46 13.34 4.38
N LEU A 126 -4.49 13.78 5.19
CA LEU A 126 -3.55 12.87 5.84
C LEU A 126 -4.27 11.83 6.71
N LEU A 127 -5.33 12.24 7.41
CA LEU A 127 -6.11 11.35 8.26
C LEU A 127 -6.81 10.25 7.45
N GLU A 128 -7.45 10.60 6.33
CA GLU A 128 -8.09 9.62 5.44
C GLU A 128 -7.08 8.63 4.88
N LEU A 129 -5.88 9.11 4.51
CA LEU A 129 -4.81 8.23 4.07
C LEU A 129 -4.40 7.26 5.19
N CYS A 130 -4.16 7.75 6.41
CA CYS A 130 -3.79 6.92 7.55
C CYS A 130 -4.88 5.90 7.90
N ILE A 131 -6.16 6.24 7.75
CA ILE A 131 -7.27 5.30 7.97
C ILE A 131 -7.29 4.18 6.91
N ALA A 132 -7.03 4.51 5.64
CA ALA A 132 -7.02 3.54 4.54
C ALA A 132 -5.72 2.72 4.46
N PHE A 133 -4.62 3.28 4.96
CA PHE A 133 -3.27 2.73 4.87
C PHE A 133 -3.15 1.26 5.31
N PRO A 134 -3.71 0.81 6.45
CA PRO A 134 -3.60 -0.57 6.91
C PRO A 134 -4.20 -1.57 5.93
N ALA A 135 -5.36 -1.23 5.32
CA ALA A 135 -6.02 -2.10 4.36
C ALA A 135 -5.20 -2.26 3.08
N ILE A 136 -4.58 -1.16 2.61
CA ILE A 136 -3.69 -1.15 1.44
C ILE A 136 -2.45 -2.00 1.73
N MET A 137 -1.78 -1.76 2.86
CA MET A 137 -0.59 -2.51 3.26
C MET A 137 -0.89 -4.00 3.49
N GLY A 138 -2.05 -4.33 4.05
CA GLY A 138 -2.51 -5.71 4.21
C GLY A 138 -2.66 -6.45 2.88
N ALA A 139 -3.22 -5.80 1.87
CA ALA A 139 -3.32 -6.35 0.52
C ALA A 139 -1.94 -6.50 -0.14
N LEU A 140 -1.07 -5.48 -0.04
CA LEU A 140 0.30 -5.54 -0.56
C LEU A 140 1.13 -6.64 0.10
N THR A 141 0.92 -6.91 1.38
CA THR A 141 1.61 -8.00 2.09
C THR A 141 1.19 -9.36 1.56
N CYS A 142 -0.08 -9.54 1.19
CA CYS A 142 -0.54 -10.77 0.53
C CYS A 142 0.12 -10.96 -0.84
N LEU A 143 0.42 -9.87 -1.56
CA LEU A 143 1.18 -9.92 -2.81
C LEU A 143 2.64 -10.38 -2.57
N VAL A 144 3.30 -9.83 -1.55
CA VAL A 144 4.66 -10.27 -1.19
C VAL A 144 4.67 -11.73 -0.77
N MET A 145 3.67 -12.17 0.00
CA MET A 145 3.52 -13.58 0.40
C MET A 145 3.37 -14.52 -0.80
N TYR A 146 2.67 -14.09 -1.85
CA TYR A 146 2.60 -14.86 -3.10
C TYR A 146 3.99 -15.07 -3.69
N PHE A 147 4.80 -14.02 -3.81
CA PHE A 147 6.13 -14.12 -4.39
C PHE A 147 7.06 -14.99 -3.55
N LEU A 148 7.03 -14.82 -2.22
CA LEU A 148 7.76 -15.67 -1.29
C LEU A 148 7.39 -17.15 -1.45
N GLY A 149 6.10 -17.48 -1.39
CA GLY A 149 5.65 -18.88 -1.54
C GLY A 149 5.90 -19.45 -2.94
N LYS A 150 5.86 -18.60 -3.97
CA LYS A 150 6.17 -18.99 -5.36
C LYS A 150 7.64 -19.42 -5.51
N ASP A 151 8.57 -18.75 -4.83
CA ASP A 151 10.00 -19.08 -4.94
C ASP A 151 10.35 -20.37 -4.19
N TYR A 152 9.67 -20.67 -3.07
CA TYR A 152 9.85 -21.93 -2.35
C TYR A 152 9.25 -23.15 -3.06
N GLY A 153 8.03 -23.05 -3.56
CA GLY A 153 7.22 -24.22 -3.95
C GLY A 153 6.46 -24.05 -5.27
N GLY A 154 6.77 -23.03 -6.04
CA GLY A 154 6.13 -22.73 -7.31
C GLY A 154 4.77 -22.02 -7.19
N LYS A 155 4.15 -21.75 -8.34
CA LYS A 155 2.99 -20.84 -8.45
C LYS A 155 1.80 -21.22 -7.57
N MET A 156 1.53 -22.52 -7.41
CA MET A 156 0.40 -22.99 -6.61
C MET A 156 0.61 -22.74 -5.11
N VAL A 157 1.84 -22.99 -4.62
CA VAL A 157 2.19 -22.72 -3.21
C VAL A 157 2.07 -21.22 -2.93
N GLY A 158 2.59 -20.36 -3.81
CA GLY A 158 2.41 -18.91 -3.70
C GLY A 158 0.93 -18.47 -3.61
N LEU A 159 0.06 -19.02 -4.45
CA LEU A 159 -1.37 -18.69 -4.43
C LEU A 159 -2.04 -19.10 -3.12
N PHE A 160 -1.79 -20.33 -2.64
CA PHE A 160 -2.35 -20.79 -1.37
C PHE A 160 -1.80 -20.01 -0.17
N SER A 161 -0.49 -19.73 -0.15
CA SER A 161 0.14 -18.92 0.89
C SER A 161 -0.47 -17.51 0.97
N ALA A 162 -0.66 -16.84 -0.17
CA ALA A 162 -1.30 -15.54 -0.22
C ALA A 162 -2.76 -15.58 0.23
N LEU A 163 -3.52 -16.61 -0.18
CA LEU A 163 -4.92 -16.80 0.24
C LEU A 163 -5.04 -17.03 1.75
N PHE A 164 -4.17 -17.86 2.32
CA PHE A 164 -4.17 -18.13 3.76
C PHE A 164 -3.82 -16.89 4.58
N LEU A 165 -2.87 -16.09 4.13
CA LEU A 165 -2.57 -14.81 4.78
C LEU A 165 -3.71 -13.79 4.63
N ALA A 166 -4.35 -13.74 3.46
CA ALA A 166 -5.47 -12.84 3.20
C ALA A 166 -6.64 -13.05 4.16
N LEU A 167 -6.92 -14.32 4.51
CA LEU A 167 -8.02 -14.77 5.38
C LEU A 167 -7.61 -15.01 6.84
N ASN A 168 -6.36 -14.77 7.21
CA ASN A 168 -5.90 -14.97 8.58
C ASN A 168 -6.53 -13.92 9.51
N ALA A 169 -7.37 -14.35 10.45
CA ALA A 169 -8.10 -13.45 11.34
C ALA A 169 -7.18 -12.59 12.22
N SER A 170 -6.08 -13.15 12.73
CA SER A 170 -5.11 -12.41 13.55
C SER A 170 -4.44 -11.28 12.75
N TYR A 171 -4.09 -11.56 11.49
CA TYR A 171 -3.49 -10.56 10.61
C TYR A 171 -4.51 -9.51 10.15
N ILE A 172 -5.75 -9.91 9.85
CA ILE A 172 -6.84 -8.97 9.52
C ILE A 172 -7.07 -7.98 10.67
N GLY A 173 -7.10 -8.45 11.92
CA GLY A 173 -7.30 -7.57 13.08
C GLY A 173 -6.30 -6.42 13.14
N ARG A 174 -5.03 -6.70 12.86
CA ARG A 174 -3.91 -5.73 12.87
C ARG A 174 -3.67 -5.01 11.53
N THR A 175 -4.52 -5.21 10.53
CA THR A 175 -4.42 -4.53 9.22
C THR A 175 -5.77 -4.07 8.69
N SER A 176 -6.73 -3.89 9.59
CA SER A 176 -8.08 -3.48 9.28
C SER A 176 -8.20 -1.97 9.11
N TRP A 177 -9.25 -1.53 8.42
CA TRP A 177 -9.56 -0.11 8.22
C TRP A 177 -9.50 0.67 9.55
N GLY A 178 -8.65 1.70 9.60
CA GLY A 178 -8.43 2.53 10.79
C GLY A 178 -7.35 2.02 11.77
N PHE A 179 -6.88 0.77 11.67
CA PHE A 179 -5.82 0.22 12.54
C PHE A 179 -4.42 0.68 12.07
N PHE A 180 -4.11 1.96 12.22
CA PHE A 180 -2.85 2.56 11.75
C PHE A 180 -1.72 2.39 12.77
N ASP A 181 -1.17 1.18 12.86
CA ASP A 181 -0.09 0.85 13.79
C ASP A 181 1.06 0.02 13.15
N ASP A 182 2.14 -0.19 13.91
CA ASP A 182 3.43 -0.65 13.43
C ASP A 182 3.39 -2.02 12.73
N GLU A 183 2.48 -2.92 13.12
CA GLU A 183 2.37 -4.26 12.50
C GLU A 183 2.01 -4.19 11.01
N THR A 184 1.33 -3.12 10.58
CA THR A 184 0.92 -2.93 9.19
C THR A 184 2.11 -2.86 8.23
N VAL A 185 3.18 -2.19 8.65
CA VAL A 185 4.45 -2.08 7.90
C VAL A 185 5.44 -3.15 8.34
N GLY A 186 5.42 -3.54 9.61
CA GLY A 186 6.33 -4.53 10.18
C GLY A 186 6.23 -5.90 9.51
N ILE A 187 5.01 -6.44 9.36
CA ILE A 187 4.82 -7.75 8.71
C ILE A 187 5.14 -7.67 7.21
N PHE A 188 4.76 -6.57 6.56
CA PHE A 188 5.12 -6.32 5.16
C PHE A 188 6.64 -6.34 4.96
N ALA A 189 7.37 -5.57 5.77
CA ALA A 189 8.83 -5.46 5.71
C ALA A 189 9.51 -6.80 6.03
N LEU A 190 9.00 -7.55 7.02
CA LEU A 190 9.52 -8.87 7.37
C LEU A 190 9.43 -9.85 6.20
N LEU A 191 8.25 -9.97 5.56
CA LEU A 191 8.08 -10.87 4.42
C LEU A 191 8.88 -10.43 3.20
N LEU A 192 8.98 -9.12 2.99
CA LEU A 192 9.78 -8.55 1.90
C LEU A 192 11.27 -8.82 2.11
N PHE A 193 11.75 -8.72 3.34
CA PHE A 193 13.12 -9.11 3.70
C PHE A 193 13.34 -10.60 3.44
N MET A 194 12.45 -11.48 3.90
CA MET A 194 12.56 -12.92 3.64
C MET A 194 12.57 -13.24 2.14
N PHE A 195 11.74 -12.56 1.35
CA PHE A 195 11.68 -12.75 -0.10
C PHE A 195 12.99 -12.35 -0.80
N PHE A 196 13.59 -11.22 -0.45
CA PHE A 196 14.84 -10.78 -1.08
C PHE A 196 16.09 -11.45 -0.51
N PHE A 197 15.98 -12.11 0.64
CA PHE A 197 17.09 -12.85 1.23
C PHE A 197 17.34 -14.21 0.54
N LEU A 198 16.30 -14.81 -0.03
CA LEU A 198 16.34 -16.10 -0.73
C LEU A 198 16.84 -15.96 -2.17
#